data_AF-A0A0K1E8I6-F1
#
_entry.id   AF-A0A0K1E8I6-F1
#
_cell.length_a   1.000
_cell.length_b   1.000
_cell.length_c   1.000
_cell.angle_alpha   90.00
_cell.angle_beta   90.00
_cell.angle_gamma   90.00
#
_symmetry.space_group_name_H-M   'P 1'
#
loop_
_entity.id
_entity.type
_entity.pdbx_description
1 polymer ?
#
loop_
_entity_poly.entity_id
_entity_poly.type
_entity_poly.pdbx_seq_one_letter_code
_entity_poly.pdbx_strand_id
1 'polypeptide(L)'
;MSDPLSALRVAVRELLLAEGARRLSALVDGAVVEMVGAPERWAVGAQEVRAMRLVLLVDPTAYAALSSDPAQLSTVRDAFARAVRTPETDLAGLALALRLPGIERGWHRAYRDAVPRALPERPEPEAVLGGAAALLDAQEQPTAAAMLRRARLEGAEVPGGGAQALVRYVLRLDPADCARVDKEPTLEERLRRAVRDAGTRAAATVAGVEIATALRPLEASDDAEARLTRALTALGAVVVPVYRDDTRVVLSFVTGGQLHQVEIAVEGAGTLDASASLRWQAEAVPAATVARAQVEDAAGASLVAALLCGSR
;
A
#
# COMPACT_ATOMS: atom_id res chain seq x y z
N MET A 1 -16.28 33.45 0.27
CA MET A 1 -17.46 32.59 0.02
C MET A 1 -17.09 31.19 0.49
N SER A 2 -17.81 30.65 1.47
CA SER A 2 -17.57 29.28 1.96
C SER A 2 -17.84 28.28 0.84
N ASP A 3 -16.95 27.31 0.67
CA ASP A 3 -17.15 26.19 -0.25
C ASP A 3 -18.42 25.41 0.15
N PRO A 4 -19.40 25.23 -0.77
CA PRO A 4 -20.65 24.52 -0.46
C PRO A 4 -20.45 23.10 0.08
N LEU A 5 -19.38 22.40 -0.34
CA LEU A 5 -19.07 21.06 0.17
C LEU A 5 -18.53 21.12 1.61
N SER A 6 -17.82 22.18 1.95
CA SER A 6 -17.40 22.43 3.34
C SER A 6 -18.60 22.76 4.23
N ALA A 7 -19.58 23.52 3.73
CA ALA A 7 -20.82 23.80 4.44
C ALA A 7 -21.64 22.52 4.68
N LEU A 8 -21.73 21.64 3.67
CA LEU A 8 -22.37 20.33 3.79
C LEU A 8 -21.70 19.45 4.85
N ARG A 9 -20.36 19.37 4.84
CA ARG A 9 -19.59 18.65 5.86
C ARG A 9 -19.91 19.14 7.27
N VAL A 10 -19.95 20.46 7.47
CA VAL A 10 -20.30 21.08 8.76
C VAL A 10 -21.74 20.72 9.16
N ALA A 11 -22.70 20.80 8.24
CA ALA A 11 -24.09 20.43 8.54
C ALA A 11 -24.23 18.97 8.96
N VAL A 12 -23.54 18.04 8.28
CA VAL A 12 -23.52 16.62 8.65
C VAL A 12 -22.89 16.41 10.03
N ARG A 13 -21.77 17.09 10.30
CA ARG A 13 -21.12 17.06 11.62
C ARG A 13 -22.09 17.46 12.74
N GLU A 14 -22.83 18.55 12.54
CA GLU A 14 -23.81 19.05 13.52
C GLU A 14 -25.00 18.08 13.69
N LEU A 15 -25.48 17.46 12.60
CA LEU A 15 -26.53 16.43 12.67
C LEU A 15 -26.08 15.23 13.51
N LEU A 16 -24.86 14.74 13.28
CA LEU A 16 -24.29 13.63 14.05
C LEU A 16 -24.09 14.00 15.54
N LEU A 17 -23.74 15.25 15.85
CA LEU A 17 -23.65 15.73 17.23
C LEU A 17 -25.02 15.77 17.90
N ALA A 18 -26.04 16.27 17.21
CA ALA A 18 -27.41 16.34 17.71
C ALA A 18 -27.99 14.94 18.01
N GLU A 19 -27.56 13.92 17.28
CA GLU A 19 -27.94 12.52 17.47
C GLU A 19 -27.08 11.79 18.53
N GLY A 20 -26.16 12.51 19.19
CA GLY A 20 -25.26 11.94 20.21
C GLY A 20 -24.08 11.14 19.64
N ALA A 21 -23.92 11.05 18.32
CA ALA A 21 -22.85 10.34 17.64
C ALA A 21 -21.53 11.14 17.60
N ARG A 22 -21.03 11.54 18.78
CA ARG A 22 -19.83 12.41 18.92
C ARG A 22 -18.59 11.88 18.21
N ARG A 23 -18.35 10.56 18.28
CA ARG A 23 -17.20 9.92 17.63
C ARG A 23 -17.29 10.05 16.11
N LEU A 24 -18.45 9.79 15.51
CA LEU A 24 -18.65 9.88 14.06
C LEU A 24 -18.57 11.33 13.58
N SER A 25 -19.09 12.27 14.38
CA SER A 25 -18.95 13.70 14.12
C SER A 25 -17.48 14.12 14.01
N ALA A 26 -16.62 13.69 14.93
CA ALA A 26 -15.18 13.99 14.87
C ALA A 26 -14.50 13.41 13.62
N LEU A 27 -14.88 12.19 13.20
CA LEU A 27 -14.37 11.58 11.97
C LEU A 27 -14.78 12.39 10.73
N VAL A 28 -16.03 12.85 10.66
CA VAL A 28 -16.52 13.71 9.56
C VAL A 28 -15.88 15.10 9.62
N ASP A 29 -15.53 15.62 10.79
CA ASP A 29 -14.88 16.92 10.91
C ASP A 29 -13.45 16.91 10.33
N GLY A 30 -12.71 15.81 10.50
CA GLY A 30 -11.39 15.63 9.88
C GLY A 30 -11.42 15.30 8.38
N ALA A 31 -12.60 15.03 7.82
CA ALA A 31 -12.76 14.56 6.45
C ALA A 31 -12.79 15.69 5.40
N VAL A 32 -12.58 15.31 4.14
CA VAL A 32 -12.85 16.15 2.97
C VAL A 32 -14.02 15.54 2.20
N VAL A 33 -14.97 16.37 1.79
CA VAL A 33 -16.14 15.94 1.00
C VAL A 33 -15.95 16.40 -0.44
N GLU A 34 -16.15 15.49 -1.37
CA GLU A 34 -16.05 15.76 -2.80
C GLU A 34 -17.27 15.26 -3.56
N MET A 35 -17.56 15.91 -4.69
CA MET A 35 -18.61 15.47 -5.62
C MET A 35 -17.98 14.67 -6.75
N VAL A 36 -18.62 13.57 -7.14
CA VAL A 36 -18.12 12.69 -8.20
C VAL A 36 -18.89 12.96 -9.48
N GLY A 37 -18.22 13.57 -10.45
CA GLY A 37 -18.83 13.92 -11.73
C GLY A 37 -19.96 14.94 -11.60
N ALA A 38 -20.79 15.04 -12.64
CA ALA A 38 -21.96 15.92 -12.64
C ALA A 38 -23.14 15.26 -11.91
N PRO A 39 -23.99 16.04 -11.20
CA PRO A 39 -25.23 15.51 -10.64
C PRO A 39 -26.11 14.84 -11.69
N GLU A 40 -26.69 13.70 -11.35
CA GLU A 40 -27.66 13.01 -12.17
C GLU A 40 -29.03 13.69 -12.09
N ARG A 41 -29.87 13.54 -13.11
CA ARG A 41 -31.27 13.97 -13.07
C ARG A 41 -32.14 12.75 -12.86
N TRP A 42 -32.85 12.73 -11.74
CA TRP A 42 -33.81 11.68 -11.42
C TRP A 42 -35.22 12.24 -11.47
N ALA A 43 -36.16 11.46 -12.02
CA ALA A 43 -37.57 11.77 -11.93
C ALA A 43 -38.17 11.07 -10.70
N VAL A 44 -38.67 11.85 -9.74
CA VAL A 44 -39.35 11.35 -8.54
C VAL A 44 -40.80 11.83 -8.60
N GLY A 45 -41.69 10.94 -9.05
CA GLY A 45 -43.08 11.31 -9.35
C GLY A 45 -43.15 12.32 -10.50
N ALA A 46 -43.69 13.52 -10.24
CA ALA A 46 -43.80 14.60 -11.22
C ALA A 46 -42.66 15.64 -11.15
N GLN A 47 -41.66 15.42 -10.28
CA GLN A 47 -40.56 16.36 -10.05
C GLN A 47 -39.24 15.81 -10.57
N GLU A 48 -38.40 16.70 -11.12
CA GLU A 48 -37.00 16.41 -11.42
C GLU A 48 -36.11 16.82 -10.25
N VAL A 49 -35.24 15.92 -9.80
CA VAL A 49 -34.33 16.11 -8.68
C VAL A 49 -32.90 15.90 -9.16
N ARG A 50 -31.97 16.74 -8.68
CA ARG A 50 -30.53 16.59 -8.91
C ARG A 50 -29.94 15.63 -7.88
N ALA A 51 -29.62 14.42 -8.32
CA ALA A 51 -29.06 13.40 -7.46
C ALA A 51 -27.53 13.48 -7.46
N MET A 52 -26.96 13.76 -6.29
CA MET A 52 -25.53 14.02 -6.12
C MET A 52 -24.80 12.75 -5.68
N ARG A 53 -23.67 12.44 -6.32
CA ARG A 53 -22.74 11.40 -5.83
C ARG A 53 -21.61 12.06 -5.07
N LEU A 54 -21.40 11.66 -3.82
CA LEU A 54 -20.39 12.22 -2.95
C LEU A 54 -19.34 11.17 -2.54
N VAL A 55 -18.15 11.65 -2.20
CA VAL A 55 -17.08 10.87 -1.58
C VAL A 55 -16.66 11.53 -0.29
N LEU A 56 -16.55 10.74 0.76
CA LEU A 56 -15.93 11.12 2.01
C LEU A 56 -14.47 10.64 2.00
N LEU A 57 -13.54 11.57 1.83
CA LEU A 57 -12.10 11.33 1.93
C LEU A 57 -11.66 11.49 3.37
N VAL A 58 -11.14 10.42 3.96
CA VAL A 58 -10.76 10.36 5.38
C VAL A 58 -9.32 9.91 5.57
N ASP A 59 -8.72 10.22 6.71
CA ASP A 59 -7.41 9.69 7.05
C ASP A 59 -7.45 8.16 7.31
N PRO A 60 -6.29 7.48 7.40
CA PRO A 60 -6.22 6.03 7.62
C PRO A 60 -6.93 5.53 8.88
N THR A 61 -6.88 6.28 9.97
CA THR A 61 -7.50 5.89 11.24
C THR A 61 -9.02 5.94 11.12
N ALA A 62 -9.55 7.01 10.54
CA ALA A 62 -10.97 7.18 10.27
C ALA A 62 -11.48 6.16 9.24
N TYR A 63 -10.69 5.85 8.21
CA TYR A 63 -11.03 4.81 7.23
C TYR A 63 -11.12 3.44 7.89
N ALA A 64 -10.13 3.06 8.71
CA ALA A 64 -10.13 1.79 9.43
C ALA A 64 -11.37 1.67 10.34
N ALA A 65 -11.69 2.73 11.10
CA ALA A 65 -12.88 2.74 11.95
C ALA A 65 -14.18 2.54 11.14
N LEU A 66 -14.41 3.34 10.10
CA LEU A 66 -15.65 3.32 9.31
C LEU A 66 -15.80 2.07 8.43
N SER A 67 -14.69 1.51 7.93
CA SER A 67 -14.72 0.29 7.11
C SER A 67 -14.87 -0.99 7.93
N SER A 68 -14.52 -0.96 9.22
CA SER A 68 -14.68 -2.11 10.13
C SER A 68 -16.11 -2.28 10.66
N ASP A 69 -16.90 -1.21 10.69
CA ASP A 69 -18.26 -1.20 11.22
C ASP A 69 -19.27 -0.64 10.19
N PRO A 70 -20.00 -1.51 9.46
CA PRO A 70 -20.99 -1.08 8.48
C PRO A 70 -22.12 -0.23 9.06
N ALA A 71 -22.45 -0.39 10.35
CA ALA A 71 -23.51 0.40 10.98
C ALA A 71 -23.07 1.87 11.13
N GLN A 72 -21.81 2.10 11.54
CA GLN A 72 -21.24 3.45 11.62
C GLN A 72 -21.24 4.16 10.26
N LEU A 73 -20.83 3.45 9.19
CA LEU A 73 -20.88 4.00 7.84
C LEU A 73 -22.30 4.30 7.39
N SER A 74 -23.27 3.44 7.73
CA SER A 74 -24.69 3.69 7.45
C SER A 74 -25.19 4.96 8.15
N THR A 75 -24.88 5.15 9.43
CA THR A 75 -25.25 6.36 10.16
C THR A 75 -24.68 7.62 9.50
N VAL A 76 -23.41 7.58 9.06
CA VAL A 76 -22.81 8.70 8.31
C VAL A 76 -23.54 8.93 6.99
N ARG A 77 -23.87 7.87 6.23
CA ARG A 77 -24.64 7.95 4.98
C ARG A 77 -26.00 8.59 5.17
N ASP A 78 -26.73 8.19 6.21
CA ASP A 78 -28.05 8.72 6.52
C ASP A 78 -27.99 10.21 6.89
N ALA A 79 -26.96 10.62 7.65
CA ALA A 79 -26.72 12.02 7.97
C ALA A 79 -26.42 12.85 6.71
N PHE A 80 -25.60 12.34 5.78
CA PHE A 80 -25.38 12.99 4.47
C PHE A 80 -26.66 13.06 3.63
N ALA A 81 -27.43 11.97 3.55
CA ALA A 81 -28.68 11.94 2.80
C ALA A 81 -29.66 12.99 3.33
N ARG A 82 -29.79 13.10 4.66
CA ARG A 82 -30.63 14.13 5.29
C ARG A 82 -30.13 15.56 5.05
N ALA A 83 -28.82 15.78 5.07
CA ALA A 83 -28.25 17.11 4.85
C ALA A 83 -28.36 17.59 3.39
N VAL A 84 -28.28 16.65 2.42
CA VAL A 84 -28.41 16.95 0.98
C VAL A 84 -29.87 17.04 0.53
N ARG A 85 -30.79 16.36 1.23
CA ARG A 85 -32.19 16.26 0.80
C ARG A 85 -32.90 17.61 0.86
N THR A 86 -33.32 18.07 -0.31
CA THR A 86 -34.21 19.22 -0.50
C THR A 86 -35.26 18.85 -1.54
N PRO A 87 -36.25 19.72 -1.85
CA PRO A 87 -37.18 19.47 -2.96
C PRO A 87 -36.48 19.32 -4.34
N GLU A 88 -35.24 19.81 -4.48
CA GLU A 88 -34.52 19.86 -5.76
C GLU A 88 -33.26 18.98 -5.77
N THR A 89 -32.83 18.45 -4.62
CA THR A 89 -31.59 17.67 -4.48
C THR A 89 -31.78 16.41 -3.64
N ASP A 90 -31.11 15.33 -4.04
CA ASP A 90 -31.04 14.09 -3.27
C ASP A 90 -29.63 13.49 -3.33
N LEU A 91 -29.35 12.52 -2.46
CA LEU A 91 -28.08 11.81 -2.46
C LEU A 91 -28.20 10.53 -3.29
N ALA A 92 -27.52 10.49 -4.44
CA ALA A 92 -27.42 9.28 -5.27
C ALA A 92 -26.53 8.21 -4.62
N GLY A 93 -25.50 8.63 -3.87
CA GLY A 93 -24.63 7.73 -3.15
C GLY A 93 -23.50 8.44 -2.43
N LEU A 94 -22.99 7.78 -1.39
CA LEU A 94 -21.81 8.20 -0.64
C LEU A 94 -20.79 7.06 -0.60
N ALA A 95 -19.65 7.30 -1.26
CA ALA A 95 -18.48 6.43 -1.20
C ALA A 95 -17.53 6.88 -0.08
N LEU A 96 -16.84 5.93 0.54
CA LEU A 96 -15.76 6.18 1.48
C LEU A 96 -14.45 5.92 0.76
N ALA A 97 -13.48 6.82 0.85
CA ALA A 97 -12.17 6.63 0.25
C ALA A 97 -11.05 7.12 1.18
N LEU A 98 -9.91 6.43 1.11
CA LEU A 98 -8.73 6.79 1.87
C LEU A 98 -8.04 8.02 1.27
N ARG A 99 -7.77 9.03 2.09
CA ARG A 99 -6.94 10.18 1.71
C ARG A 99 -5.47 9.74 1.68
N LEU A 100 -4.86 9.80 0.50
CA LEU A 100 -3.45 9.45 0.32
C LEU A 100 -2.51 10.59 0.76
N PRO A 101 -1.33 10.27 1.32
CA PRO A 101 -0.30 11.26 1.62
C PRO A 101 0.21 11.94 0.34
N GLY A 102 0.57 13.23 0.42
CA GLY A 102 1.09 14.03 -0.72
C GLY A 102 0.02 14.61 -1.65
N ILE A 103 -1.24 14.15 -1.55
CA ILE A 103 -2.37 14.73 -2.29
C ILE A 103 -3.12 15.70 -1.35
N GLU A 104 -2.56 16.91 -1.18
CA GLU A 104 -3.14 17.94 -0.31
C GLU A 104 -4.32 18.71 -0.95
N ARG A 105 -4.54 18.52 -2.26
CA ARG A 105 -5.60 19.21 -3.01
C ARG A 105 -6.73 18.26 -3.31
N GLY A 106 -7.96 18.72 -3.06
CA GLY A 106 -9.15 17.97 -3.45
C GLY A 106 -9.21 17.74 -4.95
N TRP A 107 -9.72 16.59 -5.38
CA TRP A 107 -9.47 15.97 -6.69
C TRP A 107 -9.96 16.82 -7.86
N HIS A 108 -10.90 17.75 -7.59
CA HIS A 108 -11.49 18.62 -8.59
C HIS A 108 -10.94 20.05 -8.63
N ARG A 109 -10.03 20.45 -7.72
CA ARG A 109 -9.54 21.84 -7.67
C ARG A 109 -8.35 22.15 -8.60
N ALA A 110 -7.92 21.21 -9.44
CA ALA A 110 -6.84 21.44 -10.40
C ALA A 110 -7.28 22.12 -11.72
N TYR A 111 -8.56 22.11 -12.11
CA TYR A 111 -8.99 22.64 -13.41
C TYR A 111 -10.34 23.35 -13.36
N ARG A 112 -10.31 24.68 -13.34
CA ARG A 112 -11.51 25.52 -13.57
C ARG A 112 -11.76 25.81 -15.07
N ASP A 113 -10.79 25.53 -15.96
CA ASP A 113 -10.84 26.00 -17.35
C ASP A 113 -10.46 24.95 -18.43
N ALA A 114 -10.66 23.64 -18.20
CA ALA A 114 -10.41 22.63 -19.25
C ALA A 114 -11.62 21.75 -19.59
N VAL A 115 -11.85 21.61 -20.89
CA VAL A 115 -12.87 20.89 -21.66
C VAL A 115 -13.16 19.45 -21.13
N PRO A 116 -14.41 18.95 -21.21
CA PRO A 116 -14.87 17.78 -20.46
C PRO A 116 -14.45 16.46 -21.11
N ARG A 117 -13.42 15.83 -20.55
CA ARG A 117 -13.19 14.38 -20.39
C ARG A 117 -11.86 14.21 -19.67
N ALA A 118 -11.80 14.59 -18.40
CA ALA A 118 -10.65 14.24 -17.57
C ALA A 118 -10.75 12.73 -17.29
N LEU A 119 -9.84 11.97 -17.88
CA LEU A 119 -9.54 10.60 -17.44
C LEU A 119 -9.45 10.61 -15.90
N PRO A 120 -10.04 9.63 -15.20
CA PRO A 120 -9.88 9.56 -13.74
C PRO A 120 -8.40 9.55 -13.44
N GLU A 121 -7.90 10.61 -12.79
CA GLU A 121 -6.48 10.76 -12.49
C GLU A 121 -6.11 9.62 -11.54
N ARG A 122 -5.36 8.67 -12.08
CA ARG A 122 -4.99 7.45 -11.38
C ARG A 122 -4.03 7.85 -10.25
N PRO A 123 -4.27 7.43 -9.00
CA PRO A 123 -3.31 7.68 -7.93
C PRO A 123 -1.99 7.01 -8.31
N GLU A 124 -0.89 7.74 -8.13
CA GLU A 124 0.44 7.20 -8.37
C GLU A 124 0.65 5.95 -7.51
N PRO A 125 1.30 4.89 -8.05
CA PRO A 125 1.46 3.64 -7.31
C PRO A 125 2.15 3.82 -5.95
N GLU A 126 3.08 4.78 -5.82
CA GLU A 126 3.75 5.14 -4.57
C GLU A 126 2.77 5.72 -3.54
N ALA A 127 1.85 6.59 -3.97
CA ALA A 127 0.83 7.14 -3.09
C ALA A 127 -0.14 6.04 -2.60
N VAL A 128 -0.48 5.07 -3.45
CA VAL A 128 -1.29 3.90 -3.06
C VAL A 128 -0.55 3.04 -2.02
N LEU A 129 0.74 2.78 -2.22
CA LEU A 129 1.56 2.04 -1.25
C LEU A 129 1.66 2.79 0.10
N GLY A 130 1.93 4.09 0.06
CA GLY A 130 1.99 4.93 1.26
C GLY A 130 0.67 4.93 2.04
N GLY A 131 -0.46 5.04 1.34
CA GLY A 131 -1.78 4.93 1.95
C GLY A 131 -2.08 3.55 2.54
N ALA A 132 -1.74 2.48 1.82
CA ALA A 132 -1.93 1.12 2.29
C ALA A 132 -1.05 0.80 3.52
N ALA A 133 0.19 1.27 3.55
CA ALA A 133 1.07 1.13 4.71
C ALA A 133 0.51 1.89 5.93
N ALA A 134 0.07 3.14 5.73
CA ALA A 134 -0.53 3.92 6.82
C ALA A 134 -1.85 3.31 7.34
N LEU A 135 -2.63 2.66 6.48
CA LEU A 135 -3.81 1.91 6.88
C LEU A 135 -3.46 0.70 7.75
N LEU A 136 -2.40 -0.04 7.41
CA LEU A 136 -1.92 -1.15 8.23
C LEU A 136 -1.34 -0.69 9.56
N ASP A 137 -0.65 0.45 9.62
CA ASP A 137 -0.22 1.04 10.88
C ASP A 137 -1.41 1.39 11.78
N ALA A 138 -2.46 2.01 11.22
CA ALA A 138 -3.68 2.35 11.95
C ALA A 138 -4.45 1.11 12.45
N GLN A 139 -4.22 -0.06 11.85
CA GLN A 139 -4.75 -1.36 12.27
C GLN A 139 -3.79 -2.13 13.19
N GLU A 140 -2.72 -1.49 13.66
CA GLU A 140 -1.71 -2.09 14.54
C GLU A 140 -1.00 -3.30 13.90
N GLN A 141 -0.73 -3.23 12.59
CA GLN A 141 -0.04 -4.26 11.80
C GLN A 141 1.33 -3.77 11.26
N PRO A 142 2.30 -3.45 12.14
CA PRO A 142 3.54 -2.79 11.75
C PRO A 142 4.41 -3.63 10.81
N THR A 143 4.41 -4.96 10.98
CA THR A 143 5.15 -5.89 10.12
C THR A 143 4.65 -5.84 8.67
N ALA A 144 3.33 -5.85 8.49
CA ALA A 144 2.71 -5.78 7.17
C ALA A 144 2.89 -4.40 6.54
N ALA A 145 2.81 -3.33 7.34
CA ALA A 145 3.11 -1.97 6.89
C ALA A 145 4.55 -1.83 6.40
N ALA A 146 5.52 -2.40 7.12
CA ALA A 146 6.94 -2.39 6.74
C ALA A 146 7.18 -3.09 5.39
N MET A 147 6.49 -4.21 5.13
CA MET A 147 6.55 -4.88 3.82
C MET A 147 6.06 -3.95 2.69
N LEU A 148 4.94 -3.25 2.88
CA LEU A 148 4.41 -2.34 1.86
C LEU A 148 5.30 -1.12 1.60
N ARG A 149 6.02 -0.63 2.61
CA ARG A 149 6.94 0.50 2.44
C ARG A 149 8.13 0.19 1.54
N ARG A 150 8.60 -1.06 1.53
CA ARG A 150 9.69 -1.55 0.66
C ARG A 150 9.20 -2.11 -0.67
N ALA A 151 7.89 -2.35 -0.77
CA ALA A 151 7.28 -2.94 -1.93
C ALA A 151 7.28 -1.98 -3.13
N ARG A 152 7.05 -2.54 -4.31
CA ARG A 152 6.78 -1.77 -5.53
C ARG A 152 5.41 -2.16 -6.07
N LEU A 153 4.67 -1.16 -6.51
CA LEU A 153 3.33 -1.36 -7.05
C LEU A 153 3.33 -1.05 -8.54
N GLU A 154 2.94 -2.02 -9.33
CA GLU A 154 2.64 -1.86 -10.75
C GLU A 154 1.13 -1.92 -10.89
N GLY A 155 0.56 -1.24 -11.88
CA GLY A 155 -0.84 -1.50 -12.19
C GLY A 155 -1.21 -1.12 -13.60
N ALA A 156 -2.27 -1.73 -14.07
CA ALA A 156 -2.78 -1.58 -15.42
C ALA A 156 -4.30 -1.48 -15.37
N GLU A 157 -4.86 -0.70 -16.30
CA GLU A 157 -6.30 -0.69 -16.52
C GLU A 157 -6.70 -1.97 -17.25
N VAL A 158 -7.83 -2.54 -16.85
CA VAL A 158 -8.42 -3.72 -17.45
C VAL A 158 -9.67 -3.27 -18.20
N PRO A 159 -9.90 -3.75 -19.44
CA PRO A 159 -11.14 -3.45 -20.16
C PRO A 159 -12.35 -3.83 -19.31
N GLY A 160 -13.18 -2.84 -18.98
CA GLY A 160 -14.43 -3.03 -18.26
C GLY A 160 -15.62 -2.65 -19.13
N GLY A 161 -16.71 -3.42 -19.07
CA GLY A 161 -17.96 -3.10 -19.76
C GLY A 161 -18.83 -2.05 -19.05
N GLY A 162 -18.37 -1.52 -17.91
CA GLY A 162 -19.11 -0.59 -17.05
C GLY A 162 -18.60 0.85 -17.11
N ALA A 163 -19.30 1.76 -16.44
CA ALA A 163 -18.94 3.19 -16.39
C ALA A 163 -17.71 3.53 -15.53
N GLN A 164 -17.23 2.58 -14.71
CA GLN A 164 -16.04 2.75 -13.86
C GLN A 164 -14.83 2.04 -14.49
N ALA A 165 -13.67 2.70 -14.46
CA ALA A 165 -12.42 2.08 -14.85
C ALA A 165 -12.06 0.96 -13.87
N LEU A 166 -11.61 -0.18 -14.37
CA LEU A 166 -11.13 -1.30 -13.56
C LEU A 166 -9.62 -1.31 -13.55
N VAL A 167 -9.00 -1.33 -12.37
CA VAL A 167 -7.54 -1.35 -12.23
C VAL A 167 -7.10 -2.66 -11.58
N ARG A 168 -6.09 -3.30 -12.15
CA ARG A 168 -5.39 -4.42 -11.54
C ARG A 168 -4.03 -3.94 -11.04
N TYR A 169 -3.71 -4.25 -9.80
CA TYR A 169 -2.41 -3.98 -9.21
C TYR A 169 -1.60 -5.27 -9.08
N VAL A 170 -0.29 -5.16 -9.30
CA VAL A 170 0.70 -6.18 -8.98
C VAL A 170 1.63 -5.61 -7.92
N LEU A 171 1.51 -6.12 -6.70
CA LEU A 171 2.36 -5.83 -5.56
C LEU A 171 3.62 -6.70 -5.65
N ARG A 172 4.74 -6.07 -6.00
CA ARG A 172 6.05 -6.68 -6.01
C ARG A 172 6.64 -6.59 -4.60
N LEU A 173 6.92 -7.74 -4.01
CA LEU A 173 7.55 -7.85 -2.69
C LEU A 173 8.98 -8.39 -2.83
N ASP A 174 9.84 -8.08 -1.86
CA ASP A 174 11.14 -8.74 -1.76
C ASP A 174 10.96 -10.26 -1.58
N PRO A 175 11.90 -11.09 -2.05
CA PRO A 175 11.79 -12.55 -1.96
C PRO A 175 11.52 -13.09 -0.55
N ALA A 176 12.16 -12.51 0.47
CA ALA A 176 11.95 -12.90 1.87
C ALA A 176 10.53 -12.59 2.36
N ASP A 177 9.97 -11.44 1.99
CA ASP A 177 8.61 -11.05 2.33
C ASP A 177 7.59 -11.92 1.57
N CYS A 178 7.85 -12.22 0.30
CA CYS A 178 7.01 -13.11 -0.51
C CYS A 178 6.96 -14.53 0.09
N ALA A 179 8.12 -15.10 0.44
CA ALA A 179 8.20 -16.42 1.07
C ALA A 179 7.50 -16.48 2.44
N ARG A 180 7.42 -15.35 3.14
CA ARG A 180 6.65 -15.24 4.38
C ARG A 180 5.15 -15.15 4.12
N VAL A 181 4.73 -14.34 3.14
CA VAL A 181 3.33 -14.23 2.72
C VAL A 181 2.78 -15.58 2.26
N ASP A 182 3.56 -16.36 1.49
CA ASP A 182 3.18 -17.70 1.03
C ASP A 182 2.91 -18.68 2.19
N LYS A 183 3.53 -18.47 3.35
CA LYS A 183 3.34 -19.28 4.56
C LYS A 183 2.20 -18.77 5.45
N GLU A 184 1.75 -17.54 5.24
CA GLU A 184 0.78 -16.85 6.11
C GLU A 184 -0.40 -16.28 5.27
N PRO A 185 -1.43 -17.10 4.96
CA PRO A 185 -2.56 -16.65 4.11
C PRO A 185 -3.32 -15.44 4.67
N THR A 186 -3.33 -15.28 5.99
CA THR A 186 -3.95 -14.11 6.64
C THR A 186 -3.18 -12.82 6.40
N LEU A 187 -1.84 -12.89 6.28
CA LEU A 187 -1.00 -11.75 5.93
C LEU A 187 -1.18 -11.39 4.44
N GLU A 188 -1.26 -12.40 3.57
CA GLU A 188 -1.56 -12.22 2.14
C GLU A 188 -2.85 -11.43 1.92
N GLU A 189 -3.95 -11.85 2.56
CA GLU A 189 -5.25 -11.19 2.43
C GLU A 189 -5.22 -9.77 3.02
N ARG A 190 -4.51 -9.56 4.14
CA ARG A 190 -4.35 -8.21 4.73
C ARG A 190 -3.64 -7.26 3.77
N LEU A 191 -2.53 -7.69 3.16
CA LEU A 191 -1.80 -6.88 2.18
C LEU A 191 -2.66 -6.56 0.96
N ARG A 192 -3.34 -7.58 0.40
CA ARG A 192 -4.26 -7.38 -0.74
C ARG A 192 -5.38 -6.42 -0.42
N ARG A 193 -6.02 -6.58 0.75
CA ARG A 193 -7.12 -5.73 1.20
C ARG A 193 -6.65 -4.29 1.40
N ALA A 194 -5.51 -4.08 2.06
CA ALA A 194 -4.96 -2.75 2.28
C ALA A 194 -4.66 -2.02 0.97
N VAL A 195 -4.03 -2.69 -0.01
CA VAL A 195 -3.76 -2.12 -1.33
C VAL A 195 -5.05 -1.87 -2.12
N ARG A 196 -6.03 -2.80 -2.05
CA ARG A 196 -7.35 -2.62 -2.69
C ARG A 196 -8.07 -1.40 -2.12
N ASP A 197 -8.12 -1.26 -0.80
CA ASP A 197 -8.78 -0.15 -0.11
C ASP A 197 -8.07 1.17 -0.41
N ALA A 198 -6.73 1.19 -0.34
CA ALA A 198 -5.93 2.36 -0.67
C ALA A 198 -5.98 2.73 -2.16
N GLY A 199 -6.25 1.78 -3.05
CA GLY A 199 -6.37 1.99 -4.50
C GLY A 199 -7.79 2.30 -4.99
N THR A 200 -8.82 1.99 -4.20
CA THR A 200 -10.24 2.13 -4.62
C THR A 200 -10.69 3.58 -4.59
N ARG A 201 -11.32 4.03 -5.66
CA ARG A 201 -11.81 5.40 -5.86
C ARG A 201 -13.21 5.41 -6.40
N ALA A 202 -13.83 6.58 -6.41
CA ALA A 202 -15.21 6.72 -6.88
C ALA A 202 -15.37 6.51 -8.39
N ALA A 203 -14.35 6.90 -9.15
CA ALA A 203 -14.31 6.77 -10.61
C ALA A 203 -13.55 5.52 -11.11
N ALA A 204 -12.83 4.83 -10.23
CA ALA A 204 -12.04 3.65 -10.56
C ALA A 204 -12.05 2.62 -9.42
N THR A 205 -12.34 1.38 -9.76
CA THR A 205 -12.42 0.27 -8.80
C THR A 205 -11.26 -0.69 -9.00
N VAL A 206 -10.66 -1.16 -7.90
CA VAL A 206 -9.59 -2.16 -7.97
C VAL A 206 -10.20 -3.53 -8.21
N ALA A 207 -10.02 -4.08 -9.41
CA ALA A 207 -10.52 -5.38 -9.80
C ALA A 207 -9.75 -6.53 -9.13
N GLY A 208 -8.45 -6.33 -8.87
CA GLY A 208 -7.61 -7.35 -8.25
C GLY A 208 -6.26 -6.82 -7.82
N VAL A 209 -5.66 -7.50 -6.83
CA VAL A 209 -4.30 -7.27 -6.36
C VAL A 209 -3.57 -8.60 -6.38
N GLU A 210 -2.55 -8.70 -7.21
CA GLU A 210 -1.67 -9.86 -7.27
C GLU A 210 -0.42 -9.59 -6.47
N ILE A 211 0.10 -10.63 -5.82
CA ILE A 211 1.37 -10.57 -5.12
C ILE A 211 2.37 -11.37 -5.94
N ALA A 212 3.51 -10.77 -6.21
CA ALA A 212 4.57 -11.43 -6.96
C ALA A 212 5.93 -11.05 -6.38
N THR A 213 6.91 -11.94 -6.51
CA THR A 213 8.28 -11.64 -6.15
C THR A 213 8.84 -10.56 -7.08
N ALA A 214 9.59 -9.62 -6.52
CA ALA A 214 10.39 -8.68 -7.28
C ALA A 214 11.57 -9.42 -7.93
N LEU A 215 11.74 -9.23 -9.24
CA LEU A 215 12.83 -9.85 -10.00
C LEU A 215 14.21 -9.23 -9.69
N ARG A 216 14.23 -8.11 -8.95
CA ARG A 216 15.42 -7.44 -8.42
C ARG A 216 15.07 -6.91 -7.02
N PRO A 217 16.03 -6.84 -6.07
CA PRO A 217 15.82 -6.21 -4.77
C PRO A 217 15.27 -4.79 -4.98
N LEU A 218 14.16 -4.47 -4.32
CA LEU A 218 13.38 -3.27 -4.67
C LEU A 218 13.98 -1.97 -4.16
N GLU A 219 14.82 -2.03 -3.14
CA GLU A 219 15.62 -0.88 -2.70
C GLU A 219 17.06 -1.31 -2.50
N ALA A 220 17.91 -0.86 -3.43
CA ALA A 220 19.31 -0.59 -3.15
C ALA A 220 19.38 0.60 -2.18
N SER A 221 19.04 0.38 -0.92
CA SER A 221 19.74 1.09 0.15
C SER A 221 21.23 0.82 -0.04
N ASP A 222 22.10 1.79 0.23
CA ASP A 222 23.55 1.57 0.39
C ASP A 222 23.84 0.71 1.64
N ASP A 223 23.09 -0.37 1.78
CA ASP A 223 23.18 -1.40 2.77
C ASP A 223 24.24 -2.41 2.29
N ALA A 224 24.94 -3.00 3.26
CA ALA A 224 25.93 -4.05 3.04
C ALA A 224 25.44 -5.16 2.09
N GLU A 225 24.15 -5.51 2.19
CA GLU A 225 23.45 -6.44 1.32
C GLU A 225 23.53 -6.06 -0.17
N ALA A 226 23.20 -4.81 -0.52
CA ALA A 226 23.15 -4.37 -1.91
C ALA A 226 24.57 -4.28 -2.51
N ARG A 227 25.58 -3.92 -1.72
CA ARG A 227 26.99 -3.94 -2.14
C ARG A 227 27.48 -5.37 -2.40
N LEU A 228 27.23 -6.30 -1.48
CA LEU A 228 27.63 -7.70 -1.65
C LEU A 228 26.89 -8.36 -2.82
N THR A 229 25.59 -8.10 -2.97
CA THR A 229 24.79 -8.58 -4.10
C THR A 229 25.36 -8.09 -5.43
N ARG A 230 25.67 -6.79 -5.56
CA ARG A 230 26.29 -6.23 -6.77
C ARG A 230 27.64 -6.87 -7.08
N ALA A 231 28.48 -7.06 -6.06
CA ALA A 231 29.79 -7.67 -6.21
C ALA A 231 29.71 -9.14 -6.66
N LEU A 232 28.81 -9.93 -6.06
CA LEU A 232 28.56 -11.32 -6.45
C LEU A 232 27.99 -11.41 -7.87
N THR A 233 27.03 -10.55 -8.24
CA THR A 233 26.48 -10.52 -9.61
C THR A 233 27.52 -10.10 -10.64
N ALA A 234 28.45 -9.19 -10.31
CA ALA A 234 29.56 -8.82 -11.20
C ALA A 234 30.51 -9.99 -11.49
N LEU A 235 30.60 -10.97 -10.58
CA LEU A 235 31.33 -12.23 -10.76
C LEU A 235 30.50 -13.33 -11.44
N GLY A 236 29.31 -12.99 -11.95
CA GLY A 236 28.42 -13.92 -12.65
C GLY A 236 27.55 -14.78 -11.73
N ALA A 237 27.49 -14.48 -10.43
CA ALA A 237 26.63 -15.21 -9.51
C ALA A 237 25.17 -14.73 -9.59
N VAL A 238 24.23 -15.68 -9.50
CA VAL A 238 22.80 -15.37 -9.31
C VAL A 238 22.53 -15.34 -7.82
N VAL A 239 22.20 -14.17 -7.28
CA VAL A 239 22.02 -13.94 -5.84
C VAL A 239 20.53 -13.77 -5.53
N VAL A 240 20.07 -14.40 -4.46
CA VAL A 240 18.71 -14.32 -3.95
C VAL A 240 18.76 -14.12 -2.43
N PRO A 241 18.16 -13.06 -1.88
CA PRO A 241 17.98 -12.93 -0.45
C PRO A 241 16.98 -13.98 0.04
N VAL A 242 17.39 -14.82 1.00
CA VAL A 242 16.58 -15.93 1.52
C VAL A 242 15.91 -15.57 2.84
N TYR A 243 16.56 -14.76 3.65
CA TYR A 243 16.05 -14.37 4.95
C TYR A 243 16.60 -13.01 5.38
N ARG A 244 15.77 -12.19 6.01
CA ARG A 244 16.14 -10.88 6.54
C ARG A 244 15.36 -10.62 7.83
N ASP A 245 16.08 -10.25 8.88
CA ASP A 245 15.53 -9.70 10.12
C ASP A 245 16.31 -8.43 10.51
N ASP A 246 15.97 -7.83 11.66
CA ASP A 246 16.60 -6.58 12.13
C ASP A 246 18.08 -6.76 12.56
N THR A 247 18.54 -8.01 12.69
CA THR A 247 19.86 -8.38 13.22
C THR A 247 20.77 -9.06 12.20
N ARG A 248 20.20 -9.64 11.13
CA ARG A 248 20.95 -10.37 10.10
C ARG A 248 20.22 -10.43 8.75
N VAL A 249 21.02 -10.55 7.70
CA VAL A 249 20.58 -10.84 6.34
C VAL A 249 21.25 -12.11 5.87
N VAL A 250 20.49 -13.04 5.29
CA VAL A 250 20.99 -14.27 4.69
C VAL A 250 20.73 -14.22 3.19
N LEU A 251 21.79 -14.25 2.41
CA LEU A 251 21.76 -14.36 0.95
C LEU A 251 22.13 -15.78 0.55
N SER A 252 21.42 -16.33 -0.41
CA SER A 252 21.91 -17.49 -1.16
C SER A 252 22.34 -17.06 -2.53
N PHE A 253 23.42 -17.63 -3.05
CA PHE A 253 23.87 -17.33 -4.39
C PHE A 253 24.37 -18.59 -5.09
N VAL A 254 24.22 -18.61 -6.41
CA VAL A 254 24.71 -19.71 -7.26
C VAL A 254 25.87 -19.19 -8.09
N THR A 255 27.02 -19.85 -7.98
CA THR A 255 28.20 -19.61 -8.82
C THR A 255 28.81 -20.94 -9.22
N GLY A 256 29.27 -21.07 -10.47
CA GLY A 256 29.87 -22.32 -10.96
C GLY A 256 28.97 -23.56 -10.86
N GLY A 257 27.63 -23.38 -10.79
CA GLY A 257 26.66 -24.48 -10.60
C GLY A 257 26.51 -24.95 -9.15
N GLN A 258 27.17 -24.32 -8.19
CA GLN A 258 27.05 -24.61 -6.76
C GLN A 258 26.23 -23.55 -6.05
N LEU A 259 25.37 -23.99 -5.13
CA LEU A 259 24.62 -23.12 -4.23
C LEU A 259 25.48 -22.81 -3.01
N HIS A 260 25.53 -21.53 -2.63
CA HIS A 260 26.24 -21.03 -1.46
C HIS A 260 25.29 -20.16 -0.62
N GLN A 261 25.64 -19.98 0.65
CA GLN A 261 24.89 -19.13 1.56
C GLN A 261 25.85 -18.19 2.31
N VAL A 262 25.48 -16.91 2.41
CA VAL A 262 26.23 -15.91 3.18
C VAL A 262 25.30 -15.19 4.15
N GLU A 263 25.71 -15.13 5.41
CA GLU A 263 25.03 -14.40 6.48
C GLU A 263 25.80 -13.10 6.78
N ILE A 264 25.10 -11.97 6.70
CA ILE A 264 25.58 -10.63 7.06
C ILE A 264 24.97 -10.30 8.44
N ALA A 265 25.80 -10.33 9.49
CA ALA A 265 25.38 -9.96 10.84
C ALA A 265 25.58 -8.46 11.10
N VAL A 266 24.61 -7.80 11.75
CA VAL A 266 24.72 -6.42 12.24
C VAL A 266 25.40 -6.46 13.62
N GLU A 267 26.43 -5.62 13.84
CA GLU A 267 27.27 -5.66 15.07
C GLU A 267 26.46 -5.59 16.37
N GLY A 268 26.81 -6.46 17.33
CA GLY A 268 26.18 -6.58 18.65
C GLY A 268 25.86 -8.01 19.07
N ALA A 269 25.82 -8.96 18.12
CA ALA A 269 25.71 -10.37 18.44
C ALA A 269 27.10 -10.94 18.74
N GLY A 270 27.34 -11.28 20.00
CA GLY A 270 28.52 -12.07 20.38
C GLY A 270 28.61 -13.35 19.55
N THR A 271 29.85 -13.84 19.38
CA THR A 271 30.14 -15.16 18.81
C THR A 271 29.18 -16.20 19.39
N LEU A 272 28.23 -16.64 18.56
CA LEU A 272 27.28 -17.69 18.90
C LEU A 272 27.46 -18.84 17.93
N ASP A 273 27.46 -20.03 18.53
CA ASP A 273 27.85 -21.31 17.98
C ASP A 273 27.34 -21.60 16.57
N ALA A 274 28.23 -22.24 15.80
CA ALA A 274 27.87 -23.02 14.64
C ALA A 274 26.97 -24.19 15.07
N SER A 275 25.64 -24.01 15.17
CA SER A 275 24.62 -25.07 15.05
C SER A 275 23.19 -24.58 15.22
N ALA A 276 22.40 -24.61 14.15
CA ALA A 276 21.04 -25.18 14.13
C ALA A 276 20.52 -25.23 12.69
N SER A 277 20.98 -26.24 11.95
CA SER A 277 20.48 -26.59 10.63
C SER A 277 18.98 -26.94 10.69
N LEU A 278 18.15 -26.24 9.92
CA LEU A 278 16.94 -26.84 9.34
C LEU A 278 17.41 -27.95 8.39
N ARG A 279 17.24 -29.20 8.82
CA ARG A 279 17.61 -30.38 8.02
C ARG A 279 16.73 -30.46 6.77
N TRP A 280 17.23 -29.95 5.67
CA TRP A 280 16.98 -30.49 4.33
C TRP A 280 18.29 -31.14 3.88
N GLN A 281 18.27 -32.46 3.69
CA GLN A 281 19.40 -33.20 3.15
C GLN A 281 19.52 -32.92 1.64
N ALA A 282 20.21 -31.84 1.29
CA ALA A 282 21.03 -31.75 0.10
C ALA A 282 22.48 -31.62 0.59
N GLU A 283 23.47 -32.07 -0.19
CA GLU A 283 24.90 -31.91 0.13
C GLU A 283 25.18 -30.56 0.79
N ALA A 284 25.94 -30.58 1.89
CA ALA A 284 26.17 -29.43 2.76
C ALA A 284 26.48 -28.16 1.96
N VAL A 285 25.49 -27.26 1.86
CA VAL A 285 25.64 -25.96 1.20
C VAL A 285 26.75 -25.20 1.94
N PRO A 286 27.85 -24.81 1.27
CA PRO A 286 28.90 -24.03 1.91
C PRO A 286 28.32 -22.72 2.44
N ALA A 287 28.39 -22.54 3.76
CA ALA A 287 27.88 -21.36 4.45
C ALA A 287 29.05 -20.53 5.00
N ALA A 288 29.00 -19.21 4.82
CA ALA A 288 29.98 -18.27 5.34
C ALA A 288 29.29 -17.13 6.10
N THR A 289 29.91 -16.65 7.17
CA THR A 289 29.43 -15.49 7.93
C THR A 289 30.38 -14.33 7.71
N VAL A 290 29.83 -13.17 7.38
CA VAL A 290 30.58 -11.94 7.10
C VAL A 290 30.05 -10.83 8.00
N ALA A 291 30.95 -10.11 8.66
CA ALA A 291 30.55 -8.95 9.46
C ALA A 291 30.15 -7.79 8.54
N ARG A 292 29.09 -7.04 8.90
CA ARG A 292 28.62 -5.86 8.14
C ARG A 292 29.74 -4.88 7.79
N ALA A 293 30.67 -4.63 8.73
CA ALA A 293 31.83 -3.75 8.53
C ALA A 293 32.74 -4.18 7.36
N GLN A 294 32.82 -5.48 7.06
CA GLN A 294 33.67 -6.01 5.98
C GLN A 294 33.09 -5.79 4.58
N VAL A 295 31.81 -5.43 4.48
CA VAL A 295 31.07 -5.19 3.23
C VAL A 295 30.45 -3.79 3.22
N GLU A 296 30.96 -2.91 4.09
CA GLU A 296 30.49 -1.54 4.24
C GLU A 296 30.98 -0.63 3.11
N ASP A 297 32.15 -0.92 2.54
CA ASP A 297 32.65 -0.24 1.34
C ASP A 297 32.62 -1.17 0.10
N ALA A 298 32.72 -0.56 -1.08
CA ALA A 298 32.64 -1.30 -2.34
C ALA A 298 33.84 -2.25 -2.53
N ALA A 299 35.03 -1.85 -2.07
CA ALA A 299 36.25 -2.63 -2.20
C ALA A 299 36.21 -3.90 -1.32
N GLY A 300 35.76 -3.77 -0.07
CA GLY A 300 35.54 -4.88 0.85
C GLY A 300 34.47 -5.84 0.35
N ALA A 301 33.35 -5.33 -0.16
CA ALA A 301 32.32 -6.17 -0.78
C ALA A 301 32.83 -6.97 -1.98
N SER A 302 33.64 -6.37 -2.85
CA SER A 302 34.29 -7.06 -3.97
C SER A 302 35.27 -8.14 -3.51
N LEU A 303 36.08 -7.86 -2.48
CA LEU A 303 37.05 -8.81 -1.95
C LEU A 303 36.37 -10.02 -1.29
N VAL A 304 35.32 -9.79 -0.50
CA VAL A 304 34.49 -10.85 0.07
C VAL A 304 33.83 -11.69 -1.02
N ALA A 305 33.25 -11.06 -2.05
CA ALA A 305 32.64 -11.78 -3.17
C ALA A 305 33.67 -12.64 -3.92
N ALA A 306 34.87 -12.14 -4.16
CA ALA A 306 35.95 -12.90 -4.81
C ALA A 306 36.37 -14.13 -3.99
N LEU A 307 36.51 -13.98 -2.66
CA LEU A 307 36.81 -15.09 -1.75
C LEU A 307 35.70 -16.14 -1.75
N LEU A 308 34.44 -15.71 -1.75
CA LEU A 308 33.28 -16.61 -1.75
C LEU A 308 33.10 -17.34 -3.08
N CYS A 309 33.45 -16.72 -4.20
CA CYS A 309 33.39 -17.31 -5.54
C CYS A 309 34.65 -18.13 -5.92
N GLY A 310 35.65 -18.21 -5.04
CA GLY A 310 36.88 -18.96 -5.29
C GLY A 310 37.84 -18.35 -6.33
N SER A 311 37.63 -17.08 -6.72
CA SER A 311 38.56 -16.35 -7.59
C SER A 311 39.70 -15.79 -6.76
N ARG A 312 40.91 -16.33 -6.94
CA ARG A 312 42.16 -15.75 -6.44
C ARG A 312 42.55 -14.49 -7.20
#